data_AF-A0A1E5NXN0-F1
#
_entry.id   AF-A0A1E5NXN0-F1
#
_cell.length_a   1.000
_cell.length_b   1.000
_cell.length_c   1.000
_cell.angle_alpha   90.00
_cell.angle_beta   90.00
_cell.angle_gamma   90.00
#
_symmetry.space_group_name_H-M   'P 1'
#
loop_
_entity.id
_entity.type
_entity.pdbx_description
1 polymer ?
#
loop_
_entity_poly.entity_id
_entity_poly.type
_entity_poly.pdbx_seq_one_letter_code
_entity_poly.pdbx_strand_id
1 'polypeptide(L)'
;MTDSFAGQYLQVFDRIRAARADGDQPAERQATAELLDAYRRLGRREAGTVDEQNAFIIARSLGVLPGELQDLGIRPDELPLDDRRSVPAPPPDPEPFSREQHHLEGSVADRFAHIGGPDEEEPEPRYAVDERPQDNIRHHGKLLPFAVVDTTDGLPVGWYDDRDLAETIADSISRLREAS
;
A
#
# COMPACT_ATOMS: atom_id res chain seq x y z
N MET A 1 19.22 -12.38 12.92
CA MET A 1 18.51 -13.66 12.71
C MET A 1 17.48 -13.39 11.62
N THR A 2 17.58 -14.08 10.51
CA THR A 2 16.81 -13.77 9.30
C THR A 2 15.42 -14.39 9.41
N ASP A 3 14.53 -13.76 10.19
CA ASP A 3 13.11 -14.15 10.32
C ASP A 3 12.28 -13.79 9.08
N SER A 4 12.95 -13.48 7.96
CA SER A 4 12.27 -13.21 6.70
C SER A 4 11.75 -14.51 6.10
N PHE A 5 10.54 -14.47 5.54
CA PHE A 5 9.93 -15.53 4.76
C PHE A 5 10.90 -16.10 3.72
N ALA A 6 11.60 -15.25 2.95
CA ALA A 6 12.58 -15.71 1.96
C ALA A 6 13.77 -16.44 2.62
N GLY A 7 14.20 -16.01 3.81
CA GLY A 7 15.24 -16.66 4.59
C GLY A 7 14.83 -18.04 5.11
N GLN A 8 13.57 -18.22 5.50
CA GLN A 8 13.03 -19.50 5.97
C GLN A 8 12.96 -20.55 4.85
N TYR A 9 12.69 -20.12 3.62
CA TYR A 9 12.57 -21.00 2.45
C TYR A 9 13.86 -21.14 1.63
N LEU A 10 14.99 -20.61 2.11
CA LEU A 10 16.30 -20.71 1.45
C LEU A 10 16.67 -22.15 1.08
N GLN A 11 16.43 -23.10 1.98
CA GLN A 11 16.72 -24.52 1.75
C GLN A 11 15.85 -25.12 0.63
N VAL A 12 14.61 -24.63 0.45
CA VAL A 12 13.73 -25.09 -0.62
C VAL A 12 14.22 -24.55 -1.96
N PHE A 13 14.67 -23.29 -2.00
CA PHE A 13 15.29 -22.71 -3.19
C PHE A 13 16.55 -23.48 -3.63
N ASP A 14 17.42 -23.83 -2.69
CA ASP A 14 18.64 -24.60 -2.99
C ASP A 14 18.32 -26.02 -3.48
N ARG A 15 17.29 -26.66 -2.91
CA ARG A 15 16.80 -27.96 -3.40
C ARG A 15 16.29 -27.89 -4.84
N ILE A 16 15.57 -26.84 -5.21
CA ILE A 16 15.10 -26.64 -6.59
C ILE A 16 16.30 -26.48 -7.53
N ARG A 17 17.29 -25.66 -7.16
CA ARG A 17 18.51 -25.45 -7.96
C ARG A 17 19.31 -26.74 -8.14
N ALA A 18 19.50 -27.49 -7.06
CA ALA A 18 20.22 -28.77 -7.09
C ALA A 18 19.49 -29.79 -7.98
N ALA A 19 18.18 -29.96 -7.79
CA ALA A 19 17.38 -30.88 -8.60
C ALA A 19 17.43 -30.56 -10.11
N ARG A 20 17.43 -29.26 -10.46
CA ARG A 20 17.62 -28.83 -11.85
C ARG A 20 19.00 -29.13 -12.39
N ALA A 21 20.05 -28.86 -11.60
CA ALA A 21 21.43 -29.15 -11.99
C ALA A 21 21.65 -30.64 -12.24
N ASP A 22 20.99 -31.50 -11.45
CA ASP A 22 21.07 -32.95 -11.55
C ASP A 22 20.07 -33.55 -12.58
N GLY A 23 19.16 -32.73 -13.11
CA GLY A 23 18.09 -33.18 -14.01
C GLY A 23 17.01 -34.03 -13.32
N ASP A 24 16.93 -34.02 -11.99
CA ASP A 24 15.95 -34.74 -11.19
C ASP A 24 14.58 -34.04 -11.22
N GLN A 25 13.85 -34.32 -12.30
CA GLN A 25 12.52 -33.77 -12.55
C GLN A 25 11.50 -34.05 -11.43
N PRO A 26 11.43 -35.26 -10.83
CA PRO A 26 10.59 -35.50 -9.65
C PRO A 26 10.93 -34.61 -8.45
N ALA A 27 12.21 -34.50 -8.08
CA ALA A 27 12.64 -33.70 -6.94
C ALA A 27 12.38 -32.21 -7.16
N GLU A 28 12.63 -31.71 -8.38
CA GLU A 28 12.35 -30.34 -8.79
C GLU A 28 10.86 -30.00 -8.61
N ARG A 29 9.96 -30.83 -9.14
CA ARG A 29 8.51 -30.60 -9.05
C ARG A 29 8.03 -30.61 -7.61
N GLN A 30 8.53 -31.53 -6.78
CA GLN A 30 8.15 -31.60 -5.37
C GLN A 30 8.58 -30.35 -4.61
N ALA A 31 9.82 -29.91 -4.76
CA ALA A 31 10.33 -28.72 -4.08
C ALA A 31 9.66 -27.45 -4.60
N THR A 32 9.36 -27.37 -5.89
CA THR A 32 8.61 -26.25 -6.48
C THR A 32 7.17 -26.20 -5.93
N ALA A 33 6.49 -27.34 -5.80
CA ALA A 33 5.15 -27.39 -5.23
C ALA A 33 5.13 -26.94 -3.75
N GLU A 34 6.14 -27.35 -2.97
CA GLU A 34 6.34 -26.91 -1.58
C GLU A 34 6.50 -25.38 -1.49
N LEU A 35 7.33 -24.80 -2.37
CA LEU A 35 7.54 -23.37 -2.45
C LEU A 35 6.26 -22.61 -2.83
N LEU A 36 5.52 -23.09 -3.83
CA LEU A 36 4.26 -22.45 -4.24
C LEU A 36 3.20 -22.51 -3.13
N ASP A 37 3.12 -23.59 -2.37
CA ASP A 37 2.21 -23.66 -1.21
C ASP A 37 2.61 -22.66 -0.11
N ALA A 38 3.91 -22.46 0.12
CA ALA A 38 4.37 -21.43 1.04
C ALA A 38 3.92 -20.02 0.61
N TYR A 39 4.07 -19.68 -0.67
CA TYR A 39 3.60 -18.39 -1.20
C TYR A 39 2.07 -18.26 -1.18
N ARG A 40 1.33 -19.36 -1.31
CA ARG A 40 -0.13 -19.38 -1.09
C ARG A 40 -0.46 -18.97 0.34
N ARG A 41 0.24 -19.55 1.33
CA ARG A 41 0.07 -19.21 2.75
C ARG A 41 0.48 -17.77 3.05
N LEU A 42 1.53 -17.27 2.42
CA LEU A 42 1.93 -15.86 2.51
C LEU A 42 0.82 -14.93 1.98
N GLY A 43 0.24 -15.21 0.81
CA GLY A 43 -0.88 -14.45 0.25
C GLY A 43 -2.15 -14.47 1.12
N ARG A 44 -2.36 -15.56 1.86
CA ARG A 44 -3.46 -15.70 2.84
C ARG A 44 -3.18 -15.12 4.21
N ARG A 45 -2.00 -14.51 4.40
CA ARG A 45 -1.55 -13.97 5.69
C ARG A 45 -1.40 -15.03 6.80
N GLU A 46 -1.10 -16.27 6.40
CA GLU A 46 -0.90 -17.42 7.30
C GLU A 46 0.60 -17.68 7.59
N ALA A 47 1.50 -16.97 6.91
CA ALA A 47 2.95 -17.11 7.03
C ALA A 47 3.65 -15.76 6.79
N GLY A 48 4.91 -15.66 7.21
CA GLY A 48 5.73 -14.44 7.08
C GLY A 48 5.27 -13.30 7.99
N THR A 49 5.94 -12.16 7.86
CA THR A 49 5.61 -10.91 8.53
C THR A 49 4.51 -10.13 7.79
N VAL A 50 3.87 -9.18 8.46
CA VAL A 50 2.82 -8.32 7.85
C VAL A 50 3.35 -7.57 6.63
N ASP A 51 4.59 -7.07 6.71
CA ASP A 51 5.21 -6.33 5.61
C ASP A 51 5.46 -7.24 4.40
N GLU A 52 5.94 -8.46 4.61
CA GLU A 52 6.16 -9.45 3.54
C GLU A 52 4.85 -9.90 2.90
N GLN A 53 3.81 -10.08 3.70
CA GLN A 53 2.47 -10.40 3.20
C GLN A 53 1.93 -9.27 2.32
N ASN A 54 2.01 -8.03 2.79
CA ASN A 54 1.53 -6.86 2.05
C ASN A 54 2.33 -6.65 0.76
N ALA A 55 3.65 -6.76 0.83
CA ALA A 55 4.52 -6.68 -0.34
C ALA A 55 4.16 -7.75 -1.38
N PHE A 56 3.94 -8.99 -0.96
CA PHE A 56 3.55 -10.07 -1.86
C PHE A 56 2.16 -9.86 -2.49
N ILE A 57 1.17 -9.42 -1.70
CA ILE A 57 -0.18 -9.13 -2.19
C ILE A 57 -0.16 -8.00 -3.24
N ILE A 58 0.61 -6.93 -3.00
CA ILE A 58 0.77 -5.81 -3.93
C ILE A 58 1.52 -6.25 -5.19
N ALA A 59 2.63 -6.97 -5.05
CA ALA A 59 3.38 -7.47 -6.20
C ALA A 59 2.48 -8.33 -7.10
N ARG A 60 1.70 -9.23 -6.50
CA ARG A 60 0.72 -10.05 -7.21
C ARG A 60 -0.37 -9.24 -7.90
N SER A 61 -0.92 -8.19 -7.28
CA SER A 61 -1.97 -7.37 -7.91
C SER A 61 -1.44 -6.57 -9.11
N LEU A 62 -0.14 -6.24 -9.10
CA LEU A 62 0.57 -5.58 -10.19
C LEU A 62 1.11 -6.56 -11.24
N GLY A 63 0.93 -7.88 -11.05
CA GLY A 63 1.49 -8.90 -11.93
C GLY A 63 3.02 -9.02 -11.86
N VAL A 64 3.63 -8.48 -10.81
CA VAL A 64 5.08 -8.52 -10.56
C VAL A 64 5.38 -9.64 -9.59
N LEU A 65 6.40 -10.44 -9.88
CA LEU A 65 6.87 -11.50 -8.99
C LEU A 65 7.99 -11.02 -8.06
N PRO A 66 8.08 -11.57 -6.85
CA PRO A 66 9.32 -11.53 -6.06
C PRO A 66 10.52 -11.96 -6.91
N GLY A 67 11.66 -11.26 -6.78
CA GLY A 67 12.85 -11.50 -7.60
C GLY A 67 13.36 -12.94 -7.49
N GLU A 68 13.25 -13.54 -6.31
CA GLU A 68 13.68 -14.91 -6.02
C GLU A 68 12.86 -15.95 -6.81
N LEU A 69 11.58 -15.67 -7.10
CA LEU A 69 10.75 -16.51 -7.95
C LEU A 69 11.10 -16.33 -9.43
N GLN A 70 11.41 -15.10 -9.84
CA GLN A 70 11.87 -14.81 -11.19
C GLN A 70 13.20 -15.50 -11.50
N ASP A 71 14.14 -15.50 -10.55
CA ASP A 71 15.44 -16.18 -10.66
C ASP A 71 15.29 -17.70 -10.84
N LEU A 72 14.19 -18.25 -10.34
CA LEU A 72 13.83 -19.66 -10.53
C LEU A 72 13.01 -19.88 -11.80
N GLY A 73 12.79 -18.87 -12.62
CA GLY A 73 11.99 -18.97 -13.84
C GLY A 73 10.53 -19.34 -13.58
N ILE A 74 10.05 -19.17 -12.34
CA ILE A 74 8.65 -19.38 -12.00
C ILE A 74 7.88 -18.23 -12.62
N ARG A 75 6.84 -18.55 -13.38
CA ARG A 75 6.06 -17.55 -14.11
C ARG A 75 4.91 -17.02 -13.25
N PRO A 76 4.40 -15.81 -13.50
CA PRO A 76 3.30 -15.24 -12.71
C PRO A 76 2.02 -16.10 -12.76
N ASP A 77 1.80 -16.82 -13.86
CA ASP A 77 0.70 -17.77 -14.07
C ASP A 77 0.85 -19.08 -13.28
N GLU A 78 2.05 -19.41 -12.81
CA GLU A 78 2.32 -20.57 -11.96
C GLU A 78 2.09 -20.28 -10.47
N LEU A 79 1.90 -19.01 -10.10
CA LEU A 79 1.49 -18.67 -8.76
C LEU A 79 0.10 -19.23 -8.46
N PRO A 80 -0.12 -19.78 -7.27
CA PRO A 80 -1.43 -20.23 -6.87
C PRO A 80 -2.41 -19.06 -6.87
N LEU A 81 -3.40 -19.13 -7.77
CA LEU A 81 -4.57 -18.27 -7.72
C LEU A 81 -5.26 -18.54 -6.38
N ASP A 82 -5.47 -17.51 -5.57
CA ASP A 82 -6.45 -17.61 -4.50
C ASP A 82 -7.81 -17.90 -5.14
N ASP A 83 -8.30 -19.10 -4.87
CA ASP A 83 -9.67 -19.57 -5.14
C ASP A 83 -10.74 -18.76 -4.37
N ARG A 84 -10.31 -17.67 -3.73
CA ARG A 84 -11.15 -16.74 -2.99
C ARG A 84 -10.79 -15.32 -3.42
N ARG A 85 -11.34 -14.94 -4.58
CA ARG A 85 -12.09 -13.70 -4.61
C ARG A 85 -13.24 -13.81 -3.59
N SER A 86 -12.93 -13.75 -2.30
CA SER A 86 -13.81 -12.99 -1.41
C SER A 86 -13.51 -11.53 -1.74
N VAL A 87 -14.05 -11.10 -2.87
CA VAL A 87 -14.59 -9.74 -2.93
C VAL A 87 -15.44 -9.65 -1.67
N PRO A 88 -15.18 -8.70 -0.75
CA PRO A 88 -16.12 -8.43 0.32
C PRO A 88 -17.50 -8.40 -0.34
N ALA A 89 -18.46 -9.17 0.17
CA ALA A 89 -19.80 -9.14 -0.40
C ALA A 89 -20.17 -7.65 -0.56
N PRO A 90 -20.64 -7.22 -1.74
CA PRO A 90 -21.11 -5.86 -1.88
C PRO A 90 -22.06 -5.61 -0.70
N PRO A 91 -21.96 -4.44 -0.03
CA PRO A 91 -22.86 -4.13 1.07
C PRO A 91 -24.29 -4.47 0.62
N PRO A 92 -25.12 -5.06 1.50
CA PRO A 92 -26.50 -5.39 1.13
C PRO A 92 -27.11 -4.17 0.47
N ASP A 93 -27.78 -4.38 -0.68
CA ASP A 93 -28.36 -3.32 -1.48
C ASP A 93 -29.00 -2.28 -0.55
N PRO A 94 -28.61 -0.99 -0.64
CA PRO A 94 -29.39 0.02 0.05
C PRO A 94 -30.83 -0.11 -0.46
N GLU A 95 -31.76 -0.25 0.49
CA GLU A 95 -33.21 -0.21 0.25
C GLU A 95 -33.53 0.76 -0.89
N PRO A 96 -34.48 0.42 -1.79
CA PRO A 96 -34.69 1.16 -3.03
C PRO A 96 -35.14 2.60 -2.73
N PHE A 97 -34.18 3.51 -2.62
CA PHE A 97 -34.42 4.93 -2.72
C PHE A 97 -34.67 5.24 -4.19
N SER A 98 -35.96 5.30 -4.50
CA SER A 98 -36.61 6.02 -5.59
C SER A 98 -35.71 6.51 -6.74
N ARG A 99 -35.86 5.82 -7.87
CA ARG A 99 -35.69 6.26 -9.27
C ARG A 99 -35.40 7.76 -9.46
N GLU A 100 -34.14 8.15 -9.54
CA GLU A 100 -33.74 9.39 -10.24
C GLU A 100 -32.23 9.46 -10.57
N GLN A 101 -31.62 8.38 -11.08
CA GLN A 101 -30.25 8.44 -11.61
C GLN A 101 -30.09 7.59 -12.87
N HIS A 102 -30.63 8.09 -13.99
CA HIS A 102 -30.13 7.75 -15.31
C HIS A 102 -29.27 8.93 -15.79
N HIS A 103 -28.15 8.61 -16.46
CA HIS A 103 -27.18 9.49 -17.13
C HIS A 103 -25.82 9.68 -16.42
N LEU A 104 -25.02 8.60 -16.34
CA LEU A 104 -23.57 8.69 -16.17
C LEU A 104 -22.82 7.70 -17.09
N GLU A 105 -23.24 7.61 -18.35
CA GLU A 105 -22.39 7.07 -19.42
C GLU A 105 -21.68 8.23 -20.14
N GLY A 106 -20.79 8.90 -19.42
CA GLY A 106 -19.82 9.83 -20.00
C GLY A 106 -18.54 9.05 -20.31
N SER A 107 -18.17 9.00 -21.58
CA SER A 107 -16.95 8.36 -22.08
C SER A 107 -15.72 8.84 -21.30
N VAL A 108 -14.78 7.93 -21.02
CA VAL A 108 -13.49 8.23 -20.36
C VAL A 108 -12.78 9.41 -21.03
N ALA A 109 -13.00 9.65 -22.33
CA ALA A 109 -12.47 10.78 -23.07
C ALA A 109 -12.96 12.16 -22.56
N ASP A 110 -14.21 12.29 -22.09
CA ASP A 110 -14.73 13.55 -21.54
C ASP A 110 -14.12 13.90 -20.17
N ARG A 111 -13.70 12.88 -19.39
CA ARG A 111 -13.05 13.10 -18.09
C ARG A 111 -11.62 13.63 -18.21
N PHE A 112 -10.93 13.31 -19.31
CA PHE A 112 -9.57 13.82 -19.55
C PHE A 112 -9.53 15.21 -20.18
N ALA A 113 -10.67 15.76 -20.63
CA ALA A 113 -10.73 17.10 -21.22
C ALA A 113 -10.49 18.24 -20.21
N HIS A 114 -10.54 17.96 -18.90
CA HIS A 114 -10.35 18.98 -17.84
C HIS A 114 -8.94 19.01 -17.24
N ILE A 115 -8.01 18.15 -17.66
CA ILE A 115 -6.64 18.08 -17.10
C ILE A 115 -5.68 19.09 -17.77
N GLY A 116 -6.21 20.09 -18.48
CA GLY A 116 -5.42 21.08 -19.23
C GLY A 116 -5.98 22.50 -19.16
N GLY A 117 -6.60 22.88 -18.03
CA GLY A 117 -7.03 24.26 -17.75
C GLY A 117 -5.93 25.08 -17.07
N PRO A 118 -5.81 26.39 -17.36
CA PRO A 118 -4.73 27.27 -16.89
C PRO A 118 -4.83 27.54 -15.39
N ASP A 119 -3.68 27.67 -14.72
CA ASP A 119 -3.45 28.12 -13.33
C ASP A 119 -4.67 28.82 -12.69
N GLU A 120 -5.57 28.03 -12.11
CA GLU A 120 -6.47 28.52 -11.09
C GLU A 120 -5.64 28.52 -9.81
N GLU A 121 -5.38 29.72 -9.27
CA GLU A 121 -4.68 29.91 -7.99
C GLU A 121 -5.24 28.91 -6.97
N GLU A 122 -4.43 27.90 -6.62
CA GLU A 122 -4.78 26.92 -5.60
C GLU A 122 -5.20 27.70 -4.35
N PRO A 123 -6.37 27.41 -3.76
CA PRO A 123 -6.82 28.10 -2.57
C PRO A 123 -5.74 27.95 -1.48
N GLU A 124 -5.37 29.06 -0.84
CA GLU A 124 -4.34 29.04 0.20
C GLU A 124 -4.67 27.98 1.26
N PRO A 125 -3.73 27.10 1.61
CA PRO A 125 -3.99 26.01 2.51
C PRO A 125 -4.39 26.54 3.89
N ARG A 126 -5.48 25.98 4.43
CA ARG A 126 -6.03 26.38 5.74
C ARG A 126 -5.11 26.06 6.91
N TYR A 127 -4.25 25.06 6.75
CA TYR A 127 -3.25 24.73 7.77
C TYR A 127 -1.87 24.86 7.17
N ALA A 128 -0.98 25.54 7.90
CA ALA A 128 0.42 25.71 7.52
C ALA A 128 1.32 25.18 8.64
N VAL A 129 2.60 25.02 8.32
CA VAL A 129 3.62 24.61 9.29
C VAL A 129 4.49 25.82 9.66
N ASP A 130 4.50 26.14 10.94
CA ASP A 130 5.37 27.16 11.51
C ASP A 130 6.45 26.53 12.38
N GLU A 131 7.70 26.96 12.18
CA GLU A 131 8.80 26.62 13.10
C GLU A 131 8.77 27.57 14.31
N ARG A 132 8.47 27.00 15.49
CA ARG A 132 8.25 27.69 16.76
C ARG A 132 9.04 27.07 17.93
N PRO A 133 10.39 26.92 17.85
CA PRO A 133 11.20 26.41 18.96
C PRO A 133 11.10 27.27 20.22
N GLN A 134 10.76 28.56 20.08
CA GLN A 134 10.54 29.49 21.19
C GLN A 134 9.39 29.10 22.12
N ASP A 135 8.42 28.32 21.65
CA ASP A 135 7.28 27.87 22.46
C ASP A 135 7.66 26.71 23.39
N ASN A 136 8.88 26.14 23.22
CA ASN A 136 9.51 25.13 24.07
C ASN A 136 8.61 23.94 24.41
N ILE A 137 7.79 23.52 23.45
CA ILE A 137 6.92 22.35 23.57
C ILE A 137 7.78 21.09 23.52
N ARG A 138 7.59 20.20 24.50
CA ARG A 138 8.35 18.97 24.62
C ARG A 138 7.45 17.76 24.80
N HIS A 139 7.79 16.69 24.12
CA HIS A 139 7.15 15.38 24.27
C HIS A 139 8.23 14.33 24.51
N HIS A 140 8.10 13.57 25.60
CA HIS A 140 9.13 12.63 26.08
C HIS A 140 10.55 13.22 26.16
N GLY A 141 10.66 14.49 26.55
CA GLY A 141 11.95 15.19 26.67
C GLY A 141 12.55 15.67 25.35
N LYS A 142 11.95 15.34 24.20
CA LYS A 142 12.33 15.85 22.89
C LYS A 142 11.58 17.15 22.60
N LEU A 143 12.27 18.15 22.05
CA LEU A 143 11.66 19.40 21.59
C LEU A 143 10.84 19.12 20.32
N LEU A 144 9.63 19.69 20.26
CA LEU A 144 8.77 19.69 19.09
C LEU A 144 8.75 21.10 18.50
N PRO A 145 9.68 21.46 17.60
CA PRO A 145 9.80 22.82 17.12
C PRO A 145 8.78 23.15 16.01
N PHE A 146 8.09 22.18 15.41
CA PHE A 146 7.18 22.44 14.29
C PHE A 146 5.73 22.39 14.75
N ALA A 147 4.99 23.48 14.53
CA ALA A 147 3.57 23.56 14.83
C ALA A 147 2.76 23.55 13.53
N VAL A 148 1.71 22.74 13.48
CA VAL A 148 0.65 22.90 12.48
C VAL A 148 -0.28 23.98 13.00
N VAL A 149 -0.41 25.08 12.27
CA VAL A 149 -1.21 26.27 12.64
C VAL A 149 -2.42 26.41 11.71
N ASP A 150 -3.59 26.77 12.24
CA ASP A 150 -4.72 27.22 11.40
C ASP A 150 -4.38 28.63 10.88
N THR A 151 -4.30 28.80 9.57
CA THR A 151 -3.94 30.08 8.92
C THR A 151 -5.00 31.16 9.13
N THR A 152 -6.22 30.78 9.54
CA THR A 152 -7.30 31.71 9.88
C THR A 152 -7.07 32.39 11.24
N ASP A 153 -6.54 31.63 12.21
CA ASP A 153 -6.50 32.03 13.63
C ASP A 153 -5.06 32.26 14.12
N GLY A 154 -4.06 31.73 13.38
CA GLY A 154 -2.66 31.66 13.78
C GLY A 154 -2.40 30.75 14.99
N LEU A 155 -3.38 29.92 15.36
CA LEU A 155 -3.33 29.08 16.56
C LEU A 155 -2.76 27.70 16.24
N PRO A 156 -1.82 27.18 17.07
CA PRO A 156 -1.27 25.85 16.87
C PRO A 156 -2.30 24.78 17.23
N VAL A 157 -2.54 23.87 16.29
CA VAL A 157 -3.46 22.73 16.39
C VAL A 157 -2.70 21.46 16.79
N GLY A 158 -1.42 21.36 16.42
CA GLY A 158 -0.56 20.21 16.71
C GLY A 158 0.92 20.57 16.69
N TRP A 159 1.74 19.74 17.34
CA TRP A 159 3.20 19.93 17.47
C TRP A 159 3.93 18.65 17.07
N TYR A 160 5.03 18.82 16.33
CA TYR A 160 5.79 17.73 15.72
C TYR A 160 7.30 17.97 15.86
N ASP A 161 8.05 16.88 15.93
CA ASP A 161 9.51 16.88 15.95
C ASP A 161 10.14 16.87 14.54
N ASP A 162 9.32 16.60 13.52
CA ASP A 162 9.71 16.48 12.13
C ASP A 162 8.83 17.37 11.25
N ARG A 163 9.46 18.10 10.33
CA ARG A 163 8.79 19.07 9.46
C ARG A 163 7.96 18.40 8.37
N ASP A 164 8.50 17.37 7.74
CA ASP A 164 7.82 16.67 6.63
C ASP A 164 6.55 15.98 7.15
N LEU A 165 6.60 15.44 8.37
CA LEU A 165 5.43 14.91 9.06
C LEU A 165 4.41 16.01 9.36
N ALA A 166 4.84 17.17 9.85
CA ALA A 166 3.95 18.29 10.11
C ALA A 166 3.25 18.77 8.82
N GLU A 167 3.98 18.86 7.71
CA GLU A 167 3.45 19.27 6.39
C GLU A 167 2.44 18.23 5.87
N THR A 168 2.78 16.95 5.95
CA THR A 168 1.87 15.85 5.56
C THR A 168 0.55 15.88 6.34
N ILE A 169 0.62 16.19 7.65
CA ILE A 169 -0.57 16.28 8.50
C ILE A 169 -1.36 17.55 8.18
N ALA A 170 -0.71 18.69 7.98
CA ALA A 170 -1.38 19.94 7.58
C ALA A 170 -2.18 19.75 6.27
N ASP A 171 -1.58 19.11 5.27
CA ASP A 171 -2.22 18.78 4.00
C ASP A 171 -3.41 17.83 4.17
N SER A 172 -3.21 16.78 4.98
CA SER A 172 -4.26 15.77 5.22
C SER A 172 -5.48 16.38 5.91
N ILE A 173 -5.27 17.27 6.89
CA ILE A 173 -6.36 17.92 7.61
C ILE A 173 -7.07 18.94 6.71
N SER A 174 -6.33 19.69 5.87
CA SER A 174 -6.91 20.61 4.88
C SER A 174 -7.87 19.86 3.94
N ARG A 175 -7.42 18.74 3.35
CA ARG A 175 -8.21 17.92 2.42
C ARG A 175 -9.43 17.25 3.05
N LEU A 176 -9.31 16.76 4.29
CA LEU A 176 -10.44 16.12 5.00
C LEU A 176 -11.57 17.11 5.28
N ARG A 177 -11.25 18.39 5.47
CA ARG A 177 -12.24 19.42 5.78
C ARG A 177 -12.91 20.00 4.53
N GLU A 178 -12.23 20.00 3.39
CA GLU A 178 -12.85 20.35 2.10
C GLU A 178 -13.87 19.29 1.63
N ALA A 179 -13.74 18.05 2.11
CA ALA A 179 -14.63 16.95 1.78
C ALA A 179 -15.88 16.83 2.68
N SER A 180 -16.03 17.70 3.71
CA SER A 180 -17.12 17.67 4.71
C SER A 180 -18.00 18.90 4.62
#